data_AF-A0A8T3RVY4-F1
#
_entry.id   AF-A0A8T3RVY4-F1
#
_cell.length_a   1.000
_cell.length_b   1.000
_cell.length_c   1.000
_cell.angle_alpha   90.00
_cell.angle_beta   90.00
_cell.angle_gamma   90.00
#
_symmetry.space_group_name_H-M   'P 1'
#
loop_
_entity.id
_entity.type
_entity.pdbx_description
1 polymer ?
#
loop_
_entity_poly.entity_id
_entity_poly.type
_entity_poly.pdbx_seq_one_letter_code
_entity_poly.pdbx_strand_id
1 'polypeptide(L)' 'MRELDVLLERYMDRRYGQAGATERAAFQALLELQDPLLIDYLMGRVEAPDAEVADVVARILDADPAR' A
#
# COMPACT_ATOMS: atom_id res chain seq x y z
N MET A 1 1.65 -12.79 -7.02
CA MET A 1 2.96 -12.15 -7.25
C MET A 1 3.04 -11.59 -8.67
N ARG A 2 2.16 -10.62 -8.97
CA ARG A 2 2.11 -9.80 -10.19
C ARG A 2 1.05 -8.73 -9.98
N GLU A 3 -0.05 -9.14 -9.35
CA GLU A 3 -1.14 -8.26 -8.91
C GLU A 3 -0.66 -7.27 -7.84
N LEU A 4 0.11 -7.76 -6.86
CA LEU A 4 0.76 -6.91 -5.85
C LEU A 4 1.63 -5.83 -6.52
N ASP A 5 2.51 -6.24 -7.43
CA ASP A 5 3.40 -5.31 -8.13
C ASP A 5 2.60 -4.27 -8.92
N VAL A 6 1.54 -4.68 -9.61
CA VAL A 6 0.64 -3.77 -10.33
C VAL A 6 -0.05 -2.77 -9.40
N LEU A 7 -0.49 -3.19 -8.22
CA LEU A 7 -1.10 -2.29 -7.23
C LEU A 7 -0.08 -1.27 -6.71
N LEU A 8 1.13 -1.71 -6.37
CA LEU A 8 2.21 -0.86 -5.87
C LEU A 8 2.67 0.13 -6.95
N GLU A 9 2.89 -0.33 -8.19
CA GLU A 9 3.25 0.53 -9.33
C GLU A 9 2.18 1.58 -9.61
N ARG A 10 0.89 1.21 -9.60
CA ARG A 10 -0.21 2.16 -9.79
C ARG A 10 -0.26 3.23 -8.72
N TYR A 11 -0.09 2.84 -7.46
CA TYR A 11 0.00 3.80 -6.36
C TYR A 11 1.20 4.73 -6.53
N MET A 12 2.35 4.19 -6.97
CA MET A 12 3.54 4.99 -7.26
C MET A 12 3.29 6.03 -8.35
N ASP A 13 2.70 5.62 -9.48
CA ASP A 13 2.45 6.50 -10.61
C ASP A 13 1.43 7.60 -10.31
N ARG A 14 0.37 7.27 -9.55
CA ARG A 14 -0.75 8.18 -9.34
C ARG A 14 -0.61 9.05 -8.10
N ARG A 15 -0.03 8.49 -7.02
CA ARG A 15 -0.13 9.08 -5.68
C ARG A 15 1.23 9.38 -5.05
N TYR A 16 2.23 8.52 -5.22
CA TYR A 16 3.53 8.68 -4.54
C TYR A 16 4.26 9.99 -4.87
N GLY A 17 4.03 10.56 -6.06
CA GLY A 17 4.54 11.89 -6.43
C GLY A 17 3.90 13.05 -5.66
N GLN A 18 2.66 12.88 -5.21
CA GLN A 18 1.88 13.87 -4.44
C GLN A 18 1.84 13.56 -2.94
N ALA A 19 2.32 12.37 -2.55
CA ALA A 19 2.36 11.90 -1.18
C ALA A 19 3.32 12.75 -0.33
N GLY A 20 2.89 13.08 0.89
CA GLY A 20 3.72 13.77 1.87
C GLY A 20 4.86 12.90 2.39
N ALA A 21 5.77 13.48 3.19
CA ALA A 21 6.89 12.75 3.76
C ALA A 21 6.44 11.54 4.62
N THR A 22 5.37 11.70 5.42
CA THR A 22 4.81 10.65 6.27
C THR A 22 4.24 9.49 5.44
N GLU A 23 3.40 9.80 4.45
CA GLU A 23 2.80 8.80 3.54
C GLU A 23 3.87 8.04 2.75
N ARG A 24 4.93 8.72 2.30
CA ARG A 24 6.07 8.08 1.64
C ARG A 24 6.87 7.17 2.56
N ALA A 25 7.12 7.59 3.81
CA ALA A 25 7.81 6.78 4.79
C ALA A 25 7.01 5.53 5.17
N ALA A 26 5.69 5.66 5.34
CA ALA A 26 4.80 4.54 5.61
C ALA A 26 4.75 3.55 4.42
N PHE A 27 4.72 4.05 3.18
CA PHE A 27 4.83 3.20 1.99
C PHE A 27 6.16 2.46 1.92
N GLN A 28 7.28 3.13 2.24
CA GLN A 28 8.59 2.46 2.30
C GLN A 28 8.64 1.40 3.39
N ALA A 29 8.10 1.69 4.59
CA ALA A 29 8.00 0.72 5.67
C ALA A 29 7.17 -0.49 5.26
N LEU A 30 6.13 -0.28 4.45
CA LEU A 30 5.31 -1.35 3.88
C LEU A 30 6.12 -2.20 2.88
N LEU A 31 6.95 -1.60 2.01
CA LEU A 31 7.81 -2.34 1.08
C LEU A 31 8.89 -3.20 1.78
N GLU A 32 9.26 -2.88 3.02
CA GLU A 32 10.22 -3.66 3.82
C GLU A 32 9.57 -4.91 4.46
N LEU A 33 8.24 -5.03 4.41
CA LEU A 33 7.52 -6.19 4.94
C LEU A 33 7.56 -7.36 3.95
N GLN A 34 7.33 -8.58 4.47
CA GLN A 34 7.26 -9.78 3.64
C GLN A 34 5.96 -9.81 2.83
N ASP A 35 6.03 -10.30 1.58
CA ASP A 35 4.87 -10.41 0.67
C ASP A 35 3.61 -11.03 1.28
N PRO A 36 3.67 -12.13 2.08
CA PRO A 36 2.46 -12.70 2.67
C PRO A 36 1.73 -11.71 3.59
N LEU A 37 2.49 -10.91 4.35
CA LEU A 37 1.93 -9.90 5.24
C LEU A 37 1.32 -8.73 4.46
N LEU A 38 1.99 -8.29 3.37
CA LEU A 38 1.44 -7.29 2.46
C LEU A 38 0.10 -7.72 1.88
N ILE A 39 0.04 -8.96 1.41
CA ILE A 39 -1.17 -9.54 0.84
C ILE A 39 -2.28 -9.57 1.89
N ASP A 40 -1.98 -9.98 3.12
CA ASP A 40 -2.96 -10.01 4.19
C ASP A 40 -3.51 -8.60 4.53
N TYR A 41 -2.67 -7.57 4.49
CA TYR A 41 -3.11 -6.18 4.63
C TYR A 41 -3.98 -5.71 3.47
N LEU A 42 -3.56 -5.94 2.23
CA LEU A 42 -4.32 -5.53 1.04
C LEU A 42 -5.65 -6.29 0.89
N MET A 43 -5.71 -7.54 1.38
CA MET A 43 -6.93 -8.33 1.43
C MET A 43 -7.82 -8.00 2.64
N GLY A 44 -7.39 -7.11 3.55
CA GLY A 44 -8.13 -6.76 4.77
C GLY A 44 -8.26 -7.93 5.74
N ARG A 45 -7.36 -8.92 5.68
CA ARG A 45 -7.33 -10.07 6.59
C ARG A 45 -6.70 -9.71 7.93
N VAL A 46 -5.81 -8.73 7.92
CA VAL A 46 -5.10 -8.21 9.10
C VAL A 46 -5.14 -6.69 9.04
N GLU A 47 -5.23 -6.03 10.19
CA GLU A 47 -5.08 -4.57 10.30
C GLU A 47 -3.63 -4.18 10.56
N ALA A 48 -3.15 -3.14 9.89
CA ALA A 48 -1.84 -2.58 10.18
C ALA A 48 -1.90 -1.88 11.56
N PRO A 49 -0.97 -2.16 12.47
CA PRO A 49 -0.95 -1.53 13.80
C PRO A 49 -0.59 -0.04 13.75
N ASP A 50 0.03 0.41 12.66
CA ASP A 50 0.37 1.79 12.41
C ASP A 50 -0.71 2.44 11.53
N ALA A 51 -1.27 3.55 12.00
CA ALA A 51 -2.33 4.28 11.31
C ALA A 51 -1.88 4.83 9.95
N GLU A 52 -0.62 5.24 9.81
CA GLU A 52 -0.07 5.74 8.55
C GLU A 52 0.07 4.61 7.52
N VAL A 53 0.47 3.42 7.98
CA VAL A 53 0.54 2.23 7.13
C VAL A 53 -0.86 1.79 6.70
N ALA A 54 -1.82 1.78 7.62
CA ALA A 54 -3.22 1.45 7.31
C ALA A 54 -3.82 2.42 6.28
N ASP A 55 -3.51 3.71 6.39
CA ASP A 55 -3.96 4.75 5.47
C ASP A 55 -3.32 4.60 4.08
N VAL A 56 -2.04 4.26 4.00
CA VAL A 56 -1.37 3.91 2.72
C VAL A 56 -2.00 2.67 2.08
N VAL A 57 -2.27 1.62 2.86
CA VAL A 57 -2.95 0.41 2.36
C VAL A 57 -4.31 0.77 1.77
N ALA A 58 -5.11 1.59 2.46
CA ALA A 58 -6.41 2.04 1.96
C ALA A 58 -6.29 2.80 0.63
N ARG A 59 -5.28 3.67 0.50
CA ARG A 59 -5.02 4.41 -0.75
C ARG A 59 -4.56 3.52 -1.90
N ILE A 60 -3.74 2.50 -1.63
CA ILE A 60 -3.33 1.53 -2.66
C ILE A 60 -4.58 0.82 -3.21
N LEU A 61 -5.52 0.45 -2.33
CA LEU A 61 -6.76 -0.22 -2.72
C LEU A 61 -7.74 0.70 -3.46
N ASP A 62 -7.82 1.97 -3.09
CA ASP A 62 -8.64 2.98 -3.78
C ASP A 62 -8.09 3.33 -5.18
N ALA A 63 -6.77 3.22 -5.37
CA ALA A 63 -6.12 3.44 -6.66
C ALA A 63 -6.41 2.32 -7.68
N ASP A 64 -7.01 1.19 -7.26
CA ASP A 64 -7.39 0.08 -8.11
C ASP A 64 -8.85 0.20 -8.60
N PRO A 65 -9.07 0.59 -9.88
CA PRO A 65 -10.42 0.73 -10.42
C PRO A 65 -11.11 -0.62 -10.73
N ALA A 66 -10.43 -1.75 -10.54
CA ALA A 66 -10.97 -3.08 -10.82
C ALA A 66 -11.73 -3.71 -9.64
N ARG A 67 -11.82 -3.01 -8.50
CA ARG A 67 -12.48 -3.49 -7.28
C ARG A 67 -13.99 -3.25 -7.25
#